data_AF-A0A350BZT6-F1
#
_entry.id   AF-A0A350BZT6-F1
#
_cell.length_a   1.000
_cell.length_b   1.000
_cell.length_c   1.000
_cell.angle_alpha   90.00
_cell.angle_beta   90.00
_cell.angle_gamma   90.00
#
_symmetry.space_group_name_H-M   'P 1'
#
loop_
_entity.id
_entity.type
_entity.pdbx_description
1 polymer ?
#
loop_
_entity_poly.entity_id
_entity_poly.type
_entity_poly.pdbx_seq_one_letter_code
_entity_poly.pdbx_strand_id
1 'polypeptide(L)'
;MQGKIMKGIAGFYYVDTVESGIYECKAKGIFRKQKMKPLVGDDVEIVITHEGDREGNIISILPRTNEMIRPAAANVGQALVLFAMKSPDPNLPLLDRFLVALEKRQIPSA
;
A
#
# COMPACT_ATOMS: atom_id res chain seq x y z
N MET A 1 -6.62 13.49 10.77
CA MET A 1 -5.77 13.93 9.63
C MET A 1 -5.73 12.80 8.62
N GLN A 2 -5.74 13.09 7.32
CA GLN A 2 -5.63 12.06 6.27
C GLN A 2 -4.19 11.90 5.81
N GLY A 3 -3.83 10.69 5.42
CA GLY A 3 -2.51 10.37 4.88
C GLY A 3 -2.47 9.00 4.22
N LYS A 4 -1.28 8.61 3.77
CA LYS A 4 -1.05 7.34 3.06
C LYS A 4 -0.03 6.49 3.80
N ILE A 5 -0.32 5.19 3.97
CA ILE A 5 0.64 4.26 4.56
C ILE A 5 1.81 4.05 3.59
N MET A 6 3.00 4.51 3.95
CA MET A 6 4.21 4.34 3.13
C MET A 6 5.01 3.09 3.51
N LYS A 7 4.88 2.65 4.76
CA LYS A 7 5.66 1.53 5.29
C LYS A 7 4.91 0.84 6.44
N GLY A 8 5.06 -0.47 6.55
CA GLY A 8 4.59 -1.26 7.69
C GLY A 8 5.72 -2.11 8.26
N ILE A 9 6.02 -1.97 9.55
CA ILE A 9 7.05 -2.77 10.25
C ILE A 9 6.53 -3.17 11.62
N ALA A 10 6.59 -4.46 11.96
CA ALA A 10 6.31 -4.96 13.32
C ALA A 10 5.00 -4.45 13.96
N GLY A 11 3.96 -4.17 13.14
CA GLY A 11 2.66 -3.66 13.62
C GLY A 11 2.55 -2.14 13.69
N PHE A 12 3.61 -1.41 13.35
CA PHE A 12 3.63 0.02 13.14
C PHE A 12 3.47 0.36 11.66
N TYR A 13 2.79 1.47 11.38
CA TYR A 13 2.50 1.97 10.05
C TYR A 13 2.97 3.42 9.96
N TYR A 14 3.83 3.72 9.00
CA TYR A 14 4.35 5.06 8.78
C TYR A 14 3.44 5.75 7.78
N VAL A 15 2.68 6.73 8.26
CA VAL A 15 1.66 7.42 7.49
C VAL A 15 2.21 8.77 7.07
N ASP A 16 2.37 8.97 5.77
CA ASP A 16 2.75 10.27 5.20
C ASP A 16 1.51 11.14 5.06
N THR A 17 1.56 12.31 5.68
CA THR A 17 0.49 13.30 5.69
C THR A 17 0.93 14.50 4.86
N VAL A 18 0.06 14.97 3.97
CA VAL A 18 0.41 15.92 2.89
C VAL A 18 1.12 17.18 3.40
N GLU A 19 0.79 17.67 4.59
CA GLU A 19 1.31 18.94 5.12
C GLU A 19 2.18 18.78 6.37
N SER A 20 2.16 17.62 7.04
CA SER A 20 2.77 17.45 8.36
C SER A 20 3.84 16.35 8.39
N GLY A 21 4.08 15.70 7.25
CA GLY A 21 5.10 14.67 7.06
C GLY A 21 4.69 13.33 7.63
N ILE A 22 5.69 12.52 8.01
CA ILE A 22 5.50 11.13 8.40
C ILE A 22 5.21 11.00 9.90
N TYR A 23 4.12 10.31 10.24
CA TYR A 23 3.78 9.89 11.59
C TYR A 23 3.92 8.37 11.74
N GLU A 24 4.51 7.93 12.86
CA GLU A 24 4.49 6.52 13.24
C GLU A 24 3.15 6.19 13.91
N CYS A 25 2.37 5.32 13.28
CA CYS A 25 1.01 5.02 13.71
C CYS A 25 0.82 3.56 14.11
N LYS A 26 -0.01 3.33 15.13
CA LYS A 26 -0.53 2.00 15.47
C LYS A 26 -1.93 1.82 14.90
N ALA A 27 -2.23 0.62 14.42
CA ALA A 27 -3.58 0.28 13.99
C ALA A 27 -4.45 -0.10 15.21
N LYS A 28 -5.62 0.55 15.36
CA LYS A 28 -6.55 0.20 16.43
C LYS A 28 -6.98 -1.28 16.33
N GLY A 29 -7.14 -1.93 17.49
CA GLY A 29 -7.55 -3.35 17.56
C GLY A 29 -8.90 -3.67 16.89
N ILE A 30 -9.73 -2.65 16.63
CA ILE A 30 -11.00 -2.79 15.90
C ILE A 30 -10.81 -3.37 14.49
N PHE A 31 -9.69 -3.09 13.82
CA PHE A 31 -9.39 -3.63 12.50
C PHE A 31 -9.27 -5.16 12.49
N ARG A 32 -8.75 -5.74 13.59
CA ARG A 32 -8.72 -7.21 13.75
C ARG A 32 -10.12 -7.80 13.82
N LYS A 33 -11.05 -7.14 14.52
CA LYS A 33 -12.46 -7.57 14.60
C LYS A 33 -13.17 -7.45 13.25
N GLN A 34 -12.84 -6.41 12.48
CA GLN A 34 -13.37 -6.18 11.14
C GLN A 34 -12.68 -7.02 10.05
N LYS A 35 -11.69 -7.86 10.42
CA LYS A 35 -10.84 -8.63 9.49
C LYS A 35 -10.18 -7.75 8.42
N MET A 36 -9.97 -6.48 8.73
CA MET A 36 -9.34 -5.52 7.85
C MET A 36 -7.88 -5.39 8.27
N LYS A 37 -6.96 -5.62 7.34
CA LYS A 37 -5.52 -5.46 7.58
C LYS A 37 -5.06 -4.19 6.86
N PRO A 38 -4.43 -3.22 7.55
CA PRO A 38 -3.81 -2.09 6.88
C PRO A 38 -2.66 -2.56 5.98
N LEU A 39 -2.57 -1.96 4.79
CA LEU A 39 -1.59 -2.26 3.76
C LEU A 39 -0.81 -1.01 3.37
N VAL A 40 0.40 -1.20 2.86
CA VAL A 40 1.13 -0.10 2.21
C VAL A 40 0.32 0.39 1.02
N GLY A 41 0.22 1.70 0.86
CA GLY A 41 -0.59 2.37 -0.16
C GLY A 41 -2.01 2.72 0.27
N ASP A 42 -2.53 2.14 1.38
CA ASP A 42 -3.84 2.53 1.93
C ASP A 42 -3.88 4.02 2.25
N ASP A 43 -4.97 4.66 1.85
CA ASP A 43 -5.35 5.98 2.32
C ASP A 43 -6.09 5.81 3.65
N VAL A 44 -5.67 6.56 4.66
CA VAL A 44 -6.11 6.36 6.05
C VAL A 44 -6.40 7.68 6.74
N GLU A 45 -7.25 7.62 7.75
CA GLU A 45 -7.37 8.70 8.73
C GLU A 45 -6.64 8.32 10.01
N ILE A 46 -5.85 9.27 10.50
CA ILE A 46 -5.10 9.16 11.75
C ILE A 46 -5.56 10.21 12.76
N VAL A 47 -5.44 9.86 14.03
CA VAL A 47 -5.49 10.79 15.17
C VAL A 47 -4.11 10.84 15.78
N ILE A 48 -3.55 12.04 15.89
CA ILE A 48 -2.25 12.27 16.51
C ILE A 48 -2.39 12.03 18.01
N THR A 49 -1.49 11.24 18.57
CA THR A 49 -1.43 11.01 20.01
C THR A 49 -0.40 11.91 20.65
N HIS A 50 0.80 11.99 20.06
CA HIS A 50 1.93 12.78 20.58
C HIS A 50 2.55 13.58 19.42
N GLU A 51 2.32 14.89 19.42
CA GLU A 51 2.76 15.78 18.33
C GLU A 51 4.28 15.87 18.24
N GLY A 52 4.97 15.98 19.39
CA GLY A 52 6.43 16.13 19.45
C GLY A 52 7.20 14.94 18.88
N ASP A 53 6.72 13.73 19.17
CA ASP A 53 7.32 12.47 18.73
C ASP A 53 6.78 11.97 17.38
N ARG A 54 5.81 12.71 16.79
CA ARG A 54 5.10 12.33 15.56
C ARG A 54 4.47 10.94 15.64
N GLU A 55 3.75 10.67 16.73
CA GLU A 55 3.03 9.42 16.93
C GLU A 55 1.51 9.58 16.75
N GLY A 56 0.87 8.53 16.26
CA GLY A 56 -0.59 8.52 16.11
C GLY A 56 -1.24 7.14 16.10
N ASN A 57 -2.55 7.14 15.87
CA ASN A 57 -3.33 5.93 15.67
C ASN A 57 -4.12 6.03 14.36
N ILE A 58 -4.09 4.96 13.57
CA ILE A 58 -5.02 4.80 12.43
C ILE A 58 -6.41 4.54 13.01
N ILE A 59 -7.38 5.37 12.60
CA ILE A 59 -8.78 5.28 13.04
C ILE A 59 -9.71 4.75 11.96
N SER A 60 -9.37 4.95 10.68
CA SER A 60 -10.12 4.41 9.54
C SER A 60 -9.17 4.14 8.37
N ILE A 61 -9.56 3.18 7.53
CA ILE A 61 -8.94 2.93 6.22
C ILE A 61 -10.01 3.29 5.18
N LEU A 62 -9.66 4.17 4.25
CA LEU A 62 -10.56 4.62 3.19
C LEU A 62 -10.73 3.52 2.12
N PRO A 63 -11.79 3.58 1.31
CA PRO A 63 -12.04 2.58 0.27
C PRO A 63 -10.86 2.42 -0.69
N ARG A 64 -10.49 1.16 -0.95
CA ARG A 64 -9.40 0.81 -1.88
C ARG A 64 -9.89 0.87 -3.32
N THR A 65 -9.05 1.38 -4.22
CA THR A 65 -9.28 1.25 -5.67
C THR A 65 -8.85 -0.13 -6.18
N ASN A 66 -7.78 -0.68 -5.61
CA ASN A 66 -7.32 -2.05 -5.85
C ASN A 66 -6.48 -2.58 -4.68
N GLU A 67 -6.23 -3.89 -4.68
CA GLU A 67 -5.41 -4.58 -3.68
C GLU A 67 -4.61 -5.72 -4.29
N MET A 68 -3.35 -5.86 -3.85
CA MET A 68 -2.44 -6.95 -4.20
C MET A 68 -2.08 -7.79 -2.98
N ILE A 69 -1.89 -9.09 -3.18
CA ILE A 69 -1.44 -10.02 -2.13
C ILE A 69 0.09 -10.09 -2.08
N ARG A 70 0.77 -9.88 -3.21
CA ARG A 70 2.22 -10.04 -3.33
C ARG A 70 2.82 -9.04 -4.35
N PRO A 71 3.59 -8.03 -3.89
CA PRO A 71 3.68 -7.59 -2.50
C PRO A 71 2.31 -7.15 -1.97
N ALA A 72 2.13 -7.20 -0.65
CA ALA A 72 0.88 -6.77 -0.03
C ALA A 72 0.78 -5.24 -0.10
N ALA A 73 -0.07 -4.73 -0.98
CA ALA A 73 -0.20 -3.30 -1.26
C ALA A 73 -1.61 -2.96 -1.73
N ALA A 74 -2.03 -1.71 -1.55
CA ALA A 74 -3.30 -1.17 -2.00
C ALA A 74 -3.10 0.10 -2.83
N ASN A 75 -4.13 0.47 -3.59
CA ASN A 75 -4.18 1.73 -4.34
C ASN A 75 -2.98 1.93 -5.29
N VAL A 76 -2.56 0.85 -5.94
CA VAL A 76 -1.48 0.87 -6.92
C VAL A 76 -1.97 1.57 -8.19
N GLY A 77 -1.38 2.71 -8.52
CA GLY A 77 -1.78 3.50 -9.69
C GLY A 77 -1.22 2.97 -11.02
N GLN A 78 -0.03 2.36 -11.00
CA GLN A 78 0.62 1.84 -12.20
C GLN A 78 1.61 0.73 -11.85
N ALA A 79 1.70 -0.26 -12.73
CA ALA A 79 2.76 -1.25 -12.73
C ALA A 79 3.66 -1.06 -13.96
N LEU A 80 4.97 -1.06 -13.71
CA LEU A 80 5.99 -1.08 -14.76
C LEU A 80 6.58 -2.50 -14.82
N VAL A 81 6.36 -3.19 -15.94
CA VAL A 81 6.86 -4.56 -16.10
C VAL A 81 8.16 -4.52 -16.90
N LEU A 82 9.25 -4.95 -16.27
CA LEU A 82 10.60 -4.89 -16.84
C LEU A 82 11.08 -6.29 -17.24
N PHE A 83 11.62 -6.42 -18.45
CA PHE A 83 12.19 -7.66 -18.98
C PHE A 83 13.38 -7.36 -19.88
N ALA A 84 14.35 -8.27 -19.89
CA ALA A 84 15.51 -8.16 -20.76
C ALA A 84 15.12 -8.50 -22.21
N MET A 85 15.58 -7.67 -23.16
CA MET A 85 15.47 -7.98 -24.59
C MET A 85 16.52 -9.01 -25.04
N LYS A 86 17.63 -9.11 -24.30
CA LYS A 86 18.71 -10.07 -24.51
C LYS A 86 19.44 -10.31 -23.18
N SER A 87 19.91 -11.53 -22.97
CA SER A 87 20.63 -11.97 -21.76
C SER A 87 19.87 -11.72 -20.44
N PRO A 88 18.81 -12.48 -20.15
CA PRO A 88 18.30 -13.63 -20.90
C PRO A 88 17.44 -13.23 -22.11
N ASP A 89 17.17 -14.18 -23.01
CA ASP A 89 16.19 -14.00 -24.07
C ASP A 89 14.79 -13.77 -23.47
N PRO A 90 13.93 -12.96 -24.11
CA PRO A 90 12.64 -12.58 -23.57
C PRO A 90 11.72 -13.80 -23.47
N ASN A 91 11.14 -14.01 -22.28
CA ASN A 91 10.11 -15.03 -22.05
C ASN A 91 8.73 -14.37 -22.18
N LEU A 92 8.20 -14.32 -23.40
CA LEU A 92 6.90 -13.68 -23.70
C LEU A 92 5.72 -14.32 -22.92
N PRO A 93 5.63 -15.66 -22.79
CA PRO A 93 4.58 -16.25 -21.96
C PRO A 93 4.62 -15.81 -20.48
N LEU A 94 5.81 -15.53 -19.94
CA LEU A 94 5.94 -15.00 -18.59
C LEU A 94 5.46 -13.54 -18.52
N LEU A 95 5.79 -12.72 -19.52
CA LEU A 95 5.27 -11.35 -19.66
C LEU A 95 3.74 -11.36 -19.68
N ASP A 96 3.11 -12.19 -20.51
CA ASP A 96 1.64 -12.26 -20.59
C ASP A 96 1.01 -12.61 -19.23
N ARG A 97 1.64 -13.51 -18.48
CA ARG A 97 1.19 -13.86 -17.12
C ARG A 97 1.25 -12.67 -16.17
N PHE A 98 2.26 -11.80 -16.28
CA PHE A 98 2.31 -10.56 -15.49
C PHE A 98 1.21 -9.59 -15.90
N LEU A 99 1.03 -9.33 -17.20
CA LEU A 99 0.01 -8.41 -17.70
C LEU A 99 -1.40 -8.84 -17.27
N VAL A 100 -1.75 -10.12 -17.49
CA VAL A 100 -3.06 -10.66 -17.09
C VAL A 100 -3.28 -10.58 -15.58
N ALA A 101 -2.23 -10.80 -14.77
CA ALA A 101 -2.35 -10.71 -13.32
C ALA A 101 -2.61 -9.28 -12.84
N LEU A 102 -1.96 -8.29 -13.46
CA LEU A 102 -2.13 -6.87 -13.15
C LEU A 102 -3.52 -6.37 -13.58
N GLU A 103 -3.96 -6.74 -14.77
CA GLU A 103 -5.25 -6.34 -15.31
C GLU A 103 -6.42 -6.94 -14.49
N LYS A 104 -6.31 -8.20 -14.05
CA LYS A 104 -7.26 -8.81 -13.10
C LYS A 104 -7.39 -8.05 -11.78
N ARG A 105 -6.38 -7.27 -11.40
CA ARG A 105 -6.36 -6.43 -10.19
C ARG A 105 -6.72 -4.98 -10.46
N GLN A 106 -7.14 -4.63 -11.67
CA GLN A 106 -7.45 -3.25 -12.07
C GLN A 106 -6.25 -2.32 -11.86
N ILE A 107 -5.05 -2.83 -12.14
CA ILE A 107 -3.81 -2.05 -12.11
C ILE A 107 -3.41 -1.77 -13.55
N PRO A 108 -3.37 -0.49 -13.97
CA PRO A 108 -2.83 -0.10 -15.26
C PRO A 108 -1.38 -0.60 -15.41
N SER A 109 -1.05 -1.18 -16.56
CA SER A 109 0.30 -1.64 -16.88
C SER A 109 0.80 -0.96 -18.16
N ALA A 110 2.08 -0.62 -18.18
CA ALA A 110 2.80 -0.02 -19.30
C ALA A 110 4.07 -0.81 -19.60
#